data_AF-A0A534RKF6-F1
#
_entry.id   AF-A0A534RKF6-F1
#
_cell.length_a   1.000
_cell.length_b   1.000
_cell.length_c   1.000
_cell.angle_alpha   90.00
_cell.angle_beta   90.00
_cell.angle_gamma   90.00
#
_symmetry.space_group_name_H-M   'P 1'
#
loop_
_entity.id
_entity.type
_entity.pdbx_description
1 polymer ?
#
loop_
_entity_poly.entity_id
_entity_poly.type
_entity_poly.pdbx_seq_one_letter_code
_entity_poly.pdbx_strand_id
1 'polypeptide(L)'
;MPDKVVVLKGGGDVGSAVAHLLYRRGYLPVIVESPTPSTTRRRMAFATAVFEGEAELEGVRAERVDSLEALKALLLWGKVVPVFVGPVEAVLATLTPGVVVDARMRKRETPEVQIDQAPLVIGLGPGFRAGATVHVVIETNRGPHLGHIIAAGSAESYTGEPISIAGYKRERYSYAPTSGTFHTTLDIGMRVQSGDVLGRVGPHELRAQVSGIIRGITRDKIGVFQRTKVAATRKS
;
A
#
# COMPACT_ATOMS: atom_id res chain seq x y z
N MET A 1 1.91 -7.39 26.15
CA MET A 1 1.56 -7.84 24.78
C MET A 1 1.06 -6.69 23.90
N PRO A 2 0.18 -5.76 24.34
CA PRO A 2 -0.35 -4.70 23.48
C PRO A 2 0.73 -3.82 22.84
N ASP A 3 1.80 -3.52 23.58
CA ASP A 3 2.91 -2.66 23.14
C ASP A 3 3.71 -3.22 21.95
N LYS A 4 3.61 -4.54 21.70
CA LYS A 4 4.24 -5.19 20.54
C LYS A 4 3.33 -5.30 19.32
N VAL A 5 2.01 -5.15 19.50
CA VAL A 5 1.05 -5.24 18.40
C VAL A 5 1.05 -3.92 17.65
N VAL A 6 1.30 -4.01 16.35
CA VAL A 6 1.30 -2.84 15.46
C VAL A 6 0.27 -3.07 14.37
N VAL A 7 -0.78 -2.26 14.32
CA VAL A 7 -1.77 -2.33 13.26
C VAL A 7 -1.36 -1.43 12.11
N LEU A 8 -1.16 -2.00 10.92
CA LEU A 8 -0.86 -1.29 9.69
C LEU A 8 -2.11 -1.19 8.83
N LYS A 9 -2.52 0.01 8.48
CA LYS A 9 -3.56 0.23 7.48
C LYS A 9 -2.93 0.21 6.09
N GLY A 10 -3.37 -0.71 5.25
CA GLY A 10 -2.85 -0.90 3.90
C GLY A 10 -1.64 -1.83 3.84
N GLY A 11 -1.76 -2.86 3.02
CA GLY A 11 -0.76 -3.88 2.72
C GLY A 11 -0.05 -3.67 1.38
N GLY A 12 -0.06 -2.44 0.84
CA GLY A 12 0.72 -2.07 -0.34
C GLY A 12 2.23 -2.25 -0.15
N ASP A 13 3.05 -1.84 -1.13
CA ASP A 13 4.51 -2.04 -1.07
C ASP A 13 5.15 -1.36 0.15
N VAL A 14 4.73 -0.13 0.49
CA VAL A 14 5.22 0.58 1.68
C VAL A 14 4.77 -0.09 2.98
N GLY A 15 3.47 -0.39 3.14
CA GLY A 15 2.96 -1.04 4.35
C GLY A 15 3.58 -2.41 4.57
N SER A 16 3.80 -3.17 3.50
CA SER A 16 4.48 -4.47 3.56
C SER A 16 5.92 -4.36 4.00
N ALA A 17 6.67 -3.36 3.51
CA ALA A 17 8.05 -3.13 3.96
C ALA A 17 8.13 -2.78 5.45
N VAL A 18 7.19 -1.96 5.95
CA VAL A 18 7.10 -1.64 7.39
C VAL A 18 6.75 -2.88 8.20
N ALA A 19 5.72 -3.64 7.81
CA ALA A 19 5.33 -4.87 8.48
C ALA A 19 6.48 -5.89 8.51
N HIS A 20 7.16 -6.08 7.37
CA HIS A 20 8.32 -6.95 7.26
C HIS A 20 9.43 -6.57 8.24
N LEU A 21 9.81 -5.28 8.30
CA LEU A 21 10.83 -4.81 9.22
C LEU A 21 10.40 -5.00 10.69
N LEU A 22 9.16 -4.66 11.04
CA LEU A 22 8.63 -4.82 12.39
C LEU A 22 8.63 -6.28 12.83
N TYR A 23 8.17 -7.19 11.95
CA TYR A 23 8.19 -8.62 12.19
C TYR A 23 9.62 -9.12 12.47
N ARG A 24 10.57 -8.74 11.62
CA ARG A 24 12.01 -9.07 11.79
C ARG A 24 12.63 -8.51 13.06
N ARG A 25 12.01 -7.48 13.67
CA ARG A 25 12.43 -6.87 14.94
C ARG A 25 11.67 -7.41 16.15
N GLY A 26 10.84 -8.45 15.96
CA GLY A 26 10.12 -9.11 17.05
C GLY A 26 8.85 -8.37 17.52
N TYR A 27 8.34 -7.44 16.71
CA TYR A 27 6.99 -6.90 16.86
C TYR A 27 5.97 -7.85 16.20
N LEU A 28 4.70 -7.63 16.49
CA LEU A 28 3.57 -8.40 15.98
C LEU A 28 2.73 -7.51 15.04
N PRO A 29 3.19 -7.28 13.80
CA PRO A 29 2.45 -6.47 12.84
C PRO A 29 1.19 -7.21 12.36
N VAL A 30 0.09 -6.47 12.24
CA VAL A 30 -1.17 -6.89 11.62
C VAL A 30 -1.47 -5.93 10.49
N ILE A 31 -1.63 -6.44 9.28
CA ILE A 31 -2.06 -5.62 8.15
C ILE A 31 -3.58 -5.67 8.08
N VAL A 32 -4.22 -4.52 7.98
CA VAL A 32 -5.65 -4.40 7.63
C VAL A 32 -5.75 -3.88 6.20
N GLU A 33 -6.47 -4.60 5.35
CA GLU A 33 -6.58 -4.30 3.93
C GLU A 33 -8.03 -4.39 3.45
N SER A 34 -8.33 -3.66 2.37
CA SER A 34 -9.62 -3.78 1.69
C SER A 34 -9.77 -5.13 0.98
N PRO A 35 -10.99 -5.58 0.65
CA PRO A 35 -11.19 -6.83 -0.10
C PRO A 35 -10.62 -6.81 -1.54
N THR A 36 -10.42 -5.61 -2.10
CA THR A 36 -9.97 -5.43 -3.48
C THR A 36 -8.87 -4.35 -3.56
N PRO A 37 -7.68 -4.59 -2.98
CA PRO A 37 -6.62 -3.60 -2.98
C PRO A 37 -6.12 -3.32 -4.40
N SER A 38 -5.91 -2.04 -4.71
CA SER A 38 -5.48 -1.58 -6.05
C SER A 38 -3.96 -1.61 -6.28
N THR A 39 -3.22 -2.25 -5.38
CA THR A 39 -1.76 -2.36 -5.39
C THR A 39 -1.23 -2.85 -6.75
N THR A 40 -0.41 -2.03 -7.40
CA THR A 40 0.17 -2.36 -8.72
C THR A 40 1.38 -3.28 -8.63
N ARG A 41 2.17 -3.20 -7.55
CA ARG A 41 3.36 -4.01 -7.31
C ARG A 41 3.03 -5.27 -6.53
N ARG A 42 2.09 -6.07 -7.03
CA ARG A 42 1.52 -7.22 -6.33
C ARG A 42 2.60 -8.20 -5.83
N ARG A 43 3.60 -8.51 -6.66
CA ARG A 43 4.70 -9.42 -6.28
C ARG A 43 5.68 -8.87 -5.22
N MET A 44 5.48 -7.66 -4.72
CA MET A 44 6.31 -7.01 -3.70
C MET A 44 5.46 -6.52 -2.51
N ALA A 45 4.28 -7.11 -2.30
CA ALA A 45 3.32 -6.64 -1.30
C ALA A 45 2.55 -7.80 -0.66
N PHE A 46 2.41 -7.76 0.66
CA PHE A 46 1.56 -8.67 1.43
C PHE A 46 0.07 -8.51 1.12
N ALA A 47 -0.37 -7.40 0.52
CA ALA A 47 -1.71 -7.28 -0.07
C ALA A 47 -2.03 -8.37 -1.11
N THR A 48 -1.03 -9.09 -1.64
CA THR A 48 -1.27 -10.27 -2.48
C THR A 48 -2.00 -11.38 -1.73
N ALA A 49 -1.80 -11.52 -0.42
CA ALA A 49 -2.48 -12.52 0.40
C ALA A 49 -4.01 -12.36 0.37
N VAL A 50 -4.52 -11.13 0.17
CA VAL A 50 -5.97 -10.89 0.02
C VAL A 50 -6.58 -11.75 -1.09
N PHE A 51 -5.83 -11.96 -2.18
CA PHE A 51 -6.30 -12.72 -3.33
C PHE A 51 -5.82 -14.17 -3.33
N GLU A 52 -4.58 -14.42 -2.91
CA GLU A 52 -3.92 -15.73 -3.02
C GLU A 52 -3.96 -16.53 -1.71
N GLY A 53 -4.54 -15.99 -0.64
CA GLY A 53 -4.53 -16.57 0.71
C GLY A 53 -3.22 -16.32 1.46
N GLU A 54 -2.09 -16.22 0.76
CA GLU A 54 -0.78 -15.96 1.36
C GLU A 54 0.12 -15.08 0.48
N ALA A 55 1.20 -14.59 1.08
CA ALA A 55 2.30 -13.92 0.39
C ALA A 55 3.61 -14.14 1.16
N GLU A 56 4.73 -14.18 0.46
CA GLU A 56 6.05 -14.26 1.08
C GLU A 56 6.97 -13.19 0.51
N LEU A 57 7.67 -12.48 1.40
CA LEU A 57 8.68 -11.48 1.05
C LEU A 57 9.93 -11.78 1.88
N GLU A 58 11.04 -12.09 1.22
CA GLU A 58 12.35 -12.31 1.85
C GLU A 58 12.31 -13.26 3.06
N GLY A 59 11.55 -14.35 2.96
CA GLY A 59 11.40 -15.37 4.00
C GLY A 59 10.38 -15.03 5.10
N VAL A 60 9.74 -13.86 5.05
CA VAL A 60 8.61 -13.53 5.94
C VAL A 60 7.31 -13.84 5.23
N ARG A 61 6.53 -14.76 5.81
CA ARG A 61 5.21 -15.15 5.31
C ARG A 61 4.11 -14.27 5.92
N ALA A 62 3.13 -13.94 5.09
CA ALA A 62 1.90 -13.27 5.46
C ALA A 62 0.70 -14.12 5.04
N GLU A 63 -0.33 -14.15 5.87
CA GLU A 63 -1.49 -15.03 5.70
C GLU A 63 -2.78 -14.23 5.83
N ARG A 64 -3.72 -14.44 4.91
CA ARG A 64 -5.04 -13.83 4.94
C ARG A 64 -5.85 -14.39 6.09
N VAL A 65 -6.51 -13.50 6.81
CA VAL A 65 -7.49 -13.87 7.84
C VAL A 65 -8.78 -13.09 7.65
N ASP A 66 -9.90 -13.81 7.74
CA ASP A 66 -11.24 -13.26 7.53
C ASP A 66 -12.07 -13.19 8.84
N SER A 67 -11.50 -13.65 9.97
CA SER A 67 -12.14 -13.57 11.30
C SER A 67 -11.19 -13.05 12.37
N LEU A 68 -11.77 -12.40 13.38
CA LEU A 68 -11.02 -11.83 14.50
C LEU A 68 -10.45 -12.93 15.41
N GLU A 69 -11.14 -14.06 15.51
CA GLU A 69 -10.70 -15.25 16.24
C GLU A 69 -9.43 -15.85 15.60
N ALA A 70 -9.44 -16.03 14.27
CA ALA A 70 -8.27 -16.52 13.54
C ALA A 70 -7.10 -15.52 13.61
N LEU A 71 -7.39 -14.23 13.50
CA LEU A 71 -6.40 -13.17 13.68
C LEU A 71 -5.71 -13.25 15.05
N LYS A 72 -6.47 -13.39 16.14
CA LYS A 72 -5.90 -13.57 17.49
C LYS A 72 -5.04 -14.82 17.59
N ALA A 73 -5.51 -15.94 17.02
CA ALA A 73 -4.77 -17.20 17.03
C ALA A 73 -3.42 -17.07 16.30
N LEU A 74 -3.39 -16.46 15.11
CA LEU A 74 -2.15 -16.23 14.37
C LEU A 74 -1.20 -15.28 15.10
N LEU A 75 -1.72 -14.23 15.75
CA LEU A 75 -0.89 -13.32 16.54
C LEU A 75 -0.24 -14.00 17.74
N LEU A 76 -0.99 -14.87 18.43
CA LEU A 76 -0.44 -15.68 19.52
C LEU A 76 0.62 -16.67 19.02
N TRP A 77 0.44 -17.21 17.81
CA TRP A 77 1.41 -18.10 17.19
C TRP A 77 2.70 -17.37 16.78
N GLY A 78 2.58 -16.14 16.26
CA GLY A 78 3.71 -15.25 16.00
C GLY A 78 4.65 -15.65 14.85
N LYS A 79 4.26 -16.62 14.00
CA LYS A 79 5.13 -17.12 12.91
C LYS A 79 4.85 -16.52 11.52
N VAL A 80 3.76 -15.77 11.38
CA VAL A 80 3.35 -15.12 10.12
C VAL A 80 2.81 -13.73 10.41
N VAL A 81 2.78 -12.88 9.40
CA VAL A 81 2.13 -11.56 9.44
C VAL A 81 0.66 -11.72 9.02
N PRO A 82 -0.33 -11.50 9.89
CA PRO A 82 -1.72 -11.58 9.50
C PRO A 82 -2.12 -10.43 8.58
N VAL A 83 -2.88 -10.74 7.53
CA VAL A 83 -3.52 -9.79 6.61
C VAL A 83 -5.03 -9.92 6.80
N PHE A 84 -5.59 -9.08 7.66
CA PHE A 84 -7.02 -9.05 7.93
C PHE A 84 -7.77 -8.27 6.84
N VAL A 85 -8.77 -8.91 6.24
CA VAL A 85 -9.63 -8.31 5.23
C VAL A 85 -10.92 -7.86 5.90
N GLY A 86 -11.08 -6.55 6.10
CA GLY A 86 -12.26 -6.03 6.77
C GLY A 86 -12.11 -4.63 7.35
N PRO A 87 -13.07 -4.20 8.18
CA PRO A 87 -13.04 -2.88 8.82
C PRO A 87 -11.92 -2.81 9.85
N VAL A 88 -11.13 -1.73 9.80
CA VAL A 88 -10.01 -1.52 10.72
C VAL A 88 -10.49 -1.30 12.15
N GLU A 89 -11.67 -0.70 12.31
CA GLU A 89 -12.30 -0.40 13.59
C GLU A 89 -12.51 -1.67 14.42
N ALA A 90 -12.89 -2.78 13.75
CA ALA A 90 -13.06 -4.07 14.39
C ALA A 90 -11.73 -4.62 14.94
N VAL A 91 -10.64 -4.46 14.19
CA VAL A 91 -9.29 -4.87 14.60
C VAL A 91 -8.79 -4.01 15.76
N LEU A 92 -8.98 -2.69 15.69
CA LEU A 92 -8.57 -1.76 16.75
C LEU A 92 -9.30 -2.04 18.07
N ALA A 93 -10.62 -2.22 18.02
CA ALA A 93 -11.43 -2.56 19.20
C ALA A 93 -11.04 -3.91 19.81
N THR A 94 -10.64 -4.86 18.96
CA THR A 94 -10.33 -6.23 19.36
C THR A 94 -8.92 -6.39 19.94
N LEU A 95 -7.94 -5.69 19.38
CA LEU A 95 -6.53 -5.88 19.70
C LEU A 95 -5.94 -4.78 20.60
N THR A 96 -6.60 -3.62 20.69
CA THR A 96 -6.14 -2.45 21.44
C THR A 96 -4.63 -2.19 21.27
N PRO A 97 -4.17 -1.99 20.02
CA PRO A 97 -2.74 -2.01 19.71
C PRO A 97 -1.99 -0.84 20.35
N GLY A 98 -0.71 -1.06 20.68
CA GLY A 98 0.16 0.02 21.15
C GLY A 98 0.51 1.03 20.05
N VAL A 99 0.52 0.58 18.79
CA VAL A 99 0.88 1.42 17.63
C VAL A 99 -0.08 1.19 16.46
N VAL A 100 -0.49 2.28 15.81
CA VAL A 100 -1.15 2.28 14.50
C VAL A 100 -0.26 2.97 13.48
N VAL A 101 -0.08 2.37 12.31
CA VAL A 101 0.63 2.95 11.18
C VAL A 101 -0.33 3.06 9.99
N ASP A 102 -0.59 4.27 9.52
CA ASP A 102 -1.35 4.47 8.28
C ASP A 102 -0.41 4.47 7.07
N ALA A 103 -0.38 3.32 6.38
CA ALA A 103 0.42 3.07 5.19
C ALA A 103 -0.44 2.96 3.92
N ARG A 104 -1.67 3.50 3.93
CA ARG A 104 -2.58 3.47 2.76
C ARG A 104 -2.10 4.37 1.61
N MET A 105 -1.16 5.29 1.89
CA MET A 105 -0.50 6.16 0.91
C MET A 105 -1.50 6.94 0.02
N ARG A 106 -2.58 7.47 0.61
CA ARG A 106 -3.64 8.22 -0.10
C ARG A 106 -3.21 9.66 -0.40
N LYS A 107 -2.20 9.82 -1.26
CA LYS A 107 -1.49 11.10 -1.50
C LYS A 107 -2.33 12.27 -2.04
N ARG A 108 -3.60 12.03 -2.39
CA ARG A 108 -4.51 13.00 -2.99
C ARG A 108 -5.73 13.28 -2.12
N GLU A 109 -5.82 12.63 -0.97
CA GLU A 109 -6.96 12.71 -0.07
C GLU A 109 -6.53 13.34 1.25
N THR A 110 -7.47 14.03 1.90
CA THR A 110 -7.29 14.43 3.28
C THR A 110 -7.59 13.22 4.17
N PRO A 111 -6.61 12.69 4.93
CA PRO A 111 -6.86 11.59 5.84
C PRO A 111 -7.80 12.00 6.98
N GLU A 112 -8.58 11.03 7.46
CA GLU A 112 -9.37 11.17 8.67
C GLU A 112 -8.47 11.42 9.90
N VAL A 113 -9.02 12.02 10.96
CA VAL A 113 -8.32 12.15 12.26
C VAL A 113 -8.22 10.76 12.90
N GLN A 114 -7.01 10.38 13.29
CA GLN A 114 -6.68 9.03 13.76
C GLN A 114 -5.88 9.05 15.06
N ILE A 115 -5.54 10.23 15.58
CA ILE A 115 -4.59 10.39 16.68
C ILE A 115 -5.01 9.60 17.93
N ASP A 116 -6.31 9.42 18.17
CA ASP A 116 -6.84 8.68 19.33
C ASP A 116 -6.96 7.16 19.12
N GLN A 117 -6.48 6.61 18.00
CA GLN A 117 -6.65 5.18 17.68
C GLN A 117 -5.69 4.24 18.39
N ALA A 118 -4.59 4.76 18.93
CA ALA A 118 -3.60 4.03 19.72
C ALA A 118 -2.70 5.01 20.49
N PRO A 119 -1.95 4.57 21.51
CA PRO A 119 -0.96 5.40 22.20
C PRO A 119 0.07 6.06 21.26
N LEU A 120 0.41 5.40 20.14
CA LEU A 120 1.21 6.00 19.08
C LEU A 120 0.55 5.76 17.71
N VAL A 121 0.41 6.83 16.94
CA VAL A 121 -0.20 6.79 15.60
C VAL A 121 0.73 7.48 14.62
N ILE A 122 1.15 6.76 13.59
CA ILE A 122 2.14 7.20 12.62
C ILE A 122 1.48 7.29 11.24
N GLY A 123 1.50 8.47 10.63
CA GLY A 123 1.07 8.68 9.25
C GLY A 123 2.26 8.61 8.29
N LEU A 124 2.14 7.81 7.21
CA LEU A 124 3.19 7.75 6.18
C LEU A 124 2.87 8.68 5.01
N GLY A 125 3.66 9.74 4.88
CA GLY A 125 3.64 10.63 3.73
C GLY A 125 2.64 11.79 3.80
N PRO A 126 2.29 12.37 2.63
CA PRO A 126 1.53 13.61 2.54
C PRO A 126 0.09 13.46 3.04
N GLY A 127 -0.49 14.57 3.50
CA GLY A 127 -1.89 14.68 3.95
C GLY A 127 -2.05 14.61 5.46
N PHE A 128 -1.13 13.93 6.17
CA PHE A 128 -1.13 13.88 7.63
C PHE A 128 -0.50 15.13 8.25
N ARG A 129 -1.01 15.50 9.43
CA ARG A 129 -0.41 16.55 10.27
C ARG A 129 -0.13 16.01 11.68
N ALA A 130 1.13 16.10 12.11
CA ALA A 130 1.58 15.72 13.44
C ALA A 130 0.94 16.62 14.52
N GLY A 131 0.46 16.00 15.60
CA GLY A 131 -0.27 16.67 16.68
C GLY A 131 -1.72 17.02 16.33
N ALA A 132 -2.24 16.60 15.18
CA ALA A 132 -3.63 16.84 14.77
C ALA A 132 -4.28 15.58 14.20
N THR A 133 -3.79 15.09 13.05
CA THR A 133 -4.33 13.88 12.43
C THR A 133 -3.73 12.62 13.04
N VAL A 134 -2.44 12.69 13.39
CA VAL A 134 -1.62 11.59 13.91
C VAL A 134 -0.61 12.16 14.90
N HIS A 135 0.05 11.30 15.68
CA HIS A 135 1.11 11.74 16.59
C HIS A 135 2.36 12.19 15.83
N VAL A 136 2.77 11.40 14.83
CA VAL A 136 4.00 11.63 14.07
C VAL A 136 3.76 11.34 12.59
N VAL A 137 4.41 12.12 11.72
CA VAL A 137 4.42 11.88 10.26
C VAL A 137 5.80 11.41 9.84
N ILE A 138 5.87 10.42 8.95
CA ILE A 138 7.12 10.00 8.31
C ILE A 138 7.16 10.52 6.88
N GLU A 139 8.23 11.20 6.50
CA GLU A 139 8.44 11.64 5.13
C GLU A 139 8.62 10.44 4.18
N THR A 140 7.91 10.45 3.06
CA THR A 140 7.92 9.37 2.05
C THR A 140 8.26 9.85 0.64
N ASN A 141 8.35 11.16 0.43
CA ASN A 141 8.90 11.71 -0.79
C ASN A 141 10.37 11.32 -0.87
N ARG A 142 10.81 10.90 -2.05
CA ARG A 142 12.22 10.53 -2.19
C ARG A 142 13.00 11.82 -2.38
N GLY A 143 13.96 12.02 -1.51
CA GLY A 143 14.79 13.19 -1.43
C GLY A 143 15.64 13.12 -0.17
N PRO A 144 16.33 14.20 0.19
CA PRO A 144 17.18 14.25 1.38
C PRO A 144 16.44 13.95 2.68
N HIS A 145 15.13 14.20 2.71
CA HIS A 145 14.28 14.04 3.90
C HIS A 145 13.57 12.70 3.98
N LEU A 146 13.76 11.78 3.03
CA LEU A 146 13.09 10.48 3.04
C LEU A 146 13.32 9.75 4.37
N GLY A 147 12.24 9.36 5.05
CA GLY A 147 12.29 8.68 6.34
C GLY A 147 12.44 9.61 7.55
N HIS A 148 12.48 10.93 7.36
CA HIS A 148 12.46 11.88 8.48
C HIS A 148 11.21 11.72 9.34
N ILE A 149 11.43 11.81 10.65
CA ILE A 149 10.40 11.80 11.68
C ILE A 149 9.95 13.24 11.93
N ILE A 150 8.71 13.55 11.58
CA ILE A 150 8.12 14.89 11.69
C ILE A 150 7.20 14.88 12.91
N ALA A 151 7.67 15.46 14.01
CA ALA A 151 6.92 15.57 15.28
C ALA A 151 5.99 16.80 15.33
N ALA A 152 6.17 17.77 14.44
CA ALA A 152 5.29 18.93 14.28
C ALA A 152 5.22 19.34 12.81
N GLY A 153 4.01 19.58 12.30
CA GLY A 153 3.78 19.92 10.89
C GLY A 153 3.38 18.70 10.03
N SER A 154 3.70 18.74 8.75
CA SER A 154 3.32 17.71 7.76
C SER A 154 4.50 17.33 6.88
N ALA A 155 4.44 16.15 6.25
CA ALA A 155 5.35 15.79 5.16
C ALA A 155 5.21 16.75 3.96
N GLU A 156 6.17 16.69 3.05
CA GLU A 156 6.14 17.41 1.78
C GLU A 156 4.87 17.11 0.99
N SER A 157 4.25 18.16 0.45
CA SER A 157 3.03 18.06 -0.35
C SER A 157 3.24 17.16 -1.58
N TYR A 158 2.22 16.38 -1.92
CA TYR A 158 2.27 15.54 -3.10
C TYR A 158 2.24 16.38 -4.39
N THR A 159 3.37 16.46 -5.09
CA THR A 159 3.50 17.21 -6.35
C THR A 159 2.95 16.46 -7.57
N GLY A 160 2.69 15.15 -7.46
CA GLY A 160 2.30 14.31 -8.59
C GLY A 160 3.38 14.12 -9.65
N GLU A 161 4.61 14.57 -9.40
CA GLU A 161 5.75 14.32 -10.27
C GLU A 161 6.46 13.02 -9.87
N PRO A 162 6.49 12.01 -10.76
CA PRO A 162 7.33 10.85 -10.51
C PRO A 162 8.80 11.24 -10.68
N ILE A 163 9.64 10.68 -9.81
CA ILE A 163 11.09 10.88 -9.89
C ILE A 163 11.63 10.19 -11.15
N SER A 164 12.56 10.88 -11.80
CA SER A 164 13.27 10.34 -12.95
C SER A 164 14.10 9.13 -12.51
N ILE A 165 13.94 7.99 -13.21
CA ILE A 165 14.87 6.86 -13.08
C ILE A 165 15.37 6.61 -14.49
N ALA A 166 16.69 6.71 -14.71
CA ALA A 166 17.30 6.62 -16.03
C ALA A 166 16.76 7.64 -17.07
N GLY A 167 16.55 8.90 -16.66
CA GLY A 167 16.20 10.01 -17.56
C GLY A 167 14.71 10.23 -17.83
N TYR A 168 13.82 9.32 -17.41
CA TYR A 168 12.38 9.40 -17.71
C TYR A 168 11.53 9.55 -16.45
N LYS A 169 10.62 10.53 -16.44
CA LYS A 169 9.73 10.85 -15.30
C LYS A 169 8.37 10.15 -15.42
N ARG A 170 7.49 10.66 -16.30
CA ARG A 170 6.05 10.32 -16.33
C ARG A 170 5.68 9.22 -17.31
N GLU A 171 6.38 9.05 -18.45
CA GLU A 171 5.91 8.16 -19.53
C GLU A 171 5.88 6.68 -19.15
N ARG A 172 6.43 6.30 -18.00
CA ARG A 172 6.43 4.93 -17.53
C ARG A 172 5.18 4.54 -16.74
N TYR A 173 4.35 5.49 -16.33
CA TYR A 173 3.20 5.21 -15.48
C TYR A 173 1.90 5.49 -16.23
N SER A 174 0.94 4.58 -16.09
CA SER A 174 -0.41 4.77 -16.61
C SER A 174 -1.38 4.93 -15.45
N TYR A 175 -2.28 5.91 -15.59
CA TYR A 175 -3.26 6.28 -14.58
C TYR A 175 -4.67 6.15 -15.15
N ALA A 176 -5.61 5.70 -14.33
CA ALA A 176 -7.02 5.57 -14.70
C ALA A 176 -7.59 6.94 -15.13
N PRO A 177 -8.15 7.06 -16.35
CA PRO A 177 -8.67 8.34 -16.86
C PRO A 177 -10.01 8.72 -16.22
N THR A 178 -10.75 7.73 -15.73
CA THR A 178 -12.02 7.87 -15.01
C THR A 178 -12.06 6.85 -13.86
N SER A 179 -13.02 7.00 -12.95
CA SER A 179 -13.32 5.97 -11.95
C SER A 179 -14.12 4.83 -12.58
N GLY A 180 -13.84 3.59 -12.19
CA GLY A 180 -14.52 2.41 -12.71
C GLY A 180 -13.73 1.14 -12.49
N THR A 181 -14.14 0.04 -13.13
CA THR A 181 -13.42 -1.23 -13.06
C THR A 181 -12.29 -1.27 -14.07
N PHE A 182 -11.07 -1.56 -13.61
CA PHE A 182 -9.91 -1.77 -14.47
C PHE A 182 -9.90 -3.20 -15.00
N HIS A 183 -9.82 -3.32 -16.32
CA HIS A 183 -9.72 -4.60 -17.02
C HIS A 183 -8.39 -4.75 -17.75
N THR A 184 -7.73 -5.89 -17.60
CA THR A 184 -6.47 -6.19 -18.29
C THR A 184 -6.26 -7.68 -18.47
N THR A 185 -5.58 -8.06 -19.55
CA THR A 185 -5.09 -9.43 -19.79
C THR A 185 -3.59 -9.55 -19.53
N LEU A 186 -2.93 -8.47 -19.12
CA LEU A 186 -1.48 -8.41 -18.94
C LEU A 186 -1.08 -8.67 -17.48
N ASP A 187 0.13 -9.19 -17.29
CA ASP A 187 0.72 -9.41 -15.97
C ASP A 187 2.15 -8.83 -15.86
N ILE A 188 2.62 -8.73 -14.61
CA ILE A 188 3.97 -8.30 -14.28
C ILE A 188 4.99 -9.24 -14.94
N GLY A 189 5.96 -8.65 -15.66
CA GLY A 189 7.00 -9.37 -16.39
C GLY A 189 6.75 -9.47 -17.90
N MET A 190 5.54 -9.18 -18.38
CA MET A 190 5.24 -9.18 -19.81
C MET A 190 5.88 -8.00 -20.53
N ARG A 191 6.27 -8.22 -21.80
CA ARG A 191 6.75 -7.16 -22.70
C ARG A 191 5.57 -6.48 -23.38
N VAL A 192 5.71 -5.17 -23.59
CA VAL A 192 4.76 -4.33 -24.32
C VAL A 192 5.52 -3.37 -25.24
N GLN A 193 4.90 -2.99 -26.35
CA GLN A 193 5.36 -1.93 -27.24
C GLN A 193 4.61 -0.62 -26.96
N SER A 194 5.22 0.50 -27.31
CA SER A 194 4.54 1.80 -27.30
C SER A 194 3.27 1.73 -28.16
N GLY A 195 2.15 2.16 -27.60
CA GLY A 195 0.83 2.08 -28.23
C GLY A 195 0.01 0.85 -27.84
N ASP A 196 0.61 -0.21 -27.29
CA ASP A 196 -0.12 -1.41 -26.86
C ASP A 196 -1.15 -1.07 -25.79
N VAL A 197 -2.30 -1.74 -25.84
CA VAL A 197 -3.35 -1.60 -24.83
C VAL A 197 -2.93 -2.33 -23.56
N LEU A 198 -2.72 -1.57 -22.49
CA LEU A 198 -2.41 -2.09 -21.16
C LEU A 198 -3.65 -2.57 -20.41
N GLY A 199 -4.81 -2.02 -20.76
CA GLY A 199 -6.09 -2.32 -20.14
C GLY A 199 -7.12 -1.26 -20.43
N ARG A 200 -8.29 -1.37 -19.81
CA ARG A 200 -9.42 -0.46 -20.00
C ARG A 200 -10.07 -0.08 -18.67
N VAL A 201 -10.64 1.12 -18.61
CA VAL A 201 -11.60 1.52 -17.57
C VAL A 201 -12.83 2.07 -18.28
N GLY A 202 -13.93 1.31 -18.23
CA GLY A 202 -15.11 1.57 -19.07
C GLY A 202 -14.75 1.60 -20.57
N PRO A 203 -15.14 2.63 -21.33
CA PRO A 203 -14.82 2.73 -22.76
C PRO A 203 -13.38 3.20 -23.03
N HIS A 204 -12.62 3.60 -21.99
CA HIS A 204 -11.32 4.23 -22.17
C HIS A 204 -10.19 3.21 -22.13
N GLU A 205 -9.42 3.14 -23.21
CA GLU A 205 -8.18 2.37 -23.27
C GLU A 205 -7.02 3.11 -22.62
N LEU A 206 -6.23 2.38 -21.83
CA LEU A 206 -4.94 2.83 -21.35
C LEU A 206 -3.85 2.21 -22.21
N ARG A 207 -3.07 3.04 -22.89
CA ARG A 207 -2.00 2.59 -23.78
C ARG A 207 -0.62 2.80 -23.18
N ALA A 208 0.29 1.89 -23.48
CA ALA A 208 1.69 2.00 -23.11
C ALA A 208 2.32 3.21 -23.82
N GLN A 209 2.96 4.10 -23.07
CA GLN A 209 3.64 5.28 -23.66
C GLN A 209 5.09 4.98 -24.06
N VAL A 210 5.62 3.84 -23.62
CA VAL A 210 6.98 3.37 -23.92
C VAL A 210 6.97 1.86 -24.09
N SER A 211 7.79 1.36 -25.01
CA SER A 211 8.08 -0.08 -25.12
C SER A 211 8.93 -0.54 -23.93
N GLY A 212 8.72 -1.76 -23.45
CA GLY A 212 9.45 -2.28 -22.31
C GLY A 212 8.80 -3.48 -21.63
N ILE A 213 9.08 -3.65 -20.34
CA ILE A 213 8.56 -4.72 -19.48
C ILE A 213 7.64 -4.12 -18.42
N ILE A 214 6.45 -4.69 -18.24
CA ILE A 214 5.53 -4.34 -17.16
C ILE A 214 6.17 -4.73 -15.82
N ARG A 215 6.34 -3.75 -14.94
CA ARG A 215 6.88 -3.94 -13.58
C ARG A 215 5.84 -3.82 -12.48
N GLY A 216 4.70 -3.21 -12.78
CA GLY A 216 3.56 -3.17 -11.89
C GLY A 216 2.31 -3.02 -12.72
N ILE A 217 1.27 -3.76 -12.37
CA ILE A 217 -0.04 -3.65 -12.98
C ILE A 217 -1.09 -4.09 -11.96
N THR A 218 -2.14 -3.28 -11.80
CA THR A 218 -3.29 -3.62 -10.96
C THR A 218 -3.96 -4.89 -11.50
N ARG A 219 -4.51 -5.72 -10.60
CA ARG A 219 -5.25 -6.93 -11.01
C ARG A 219 -6.44 -6.58 -11.91
N ASP A 220 -6.80 -7.53 -12.77
CA ASP A 220 -8.05 -7.47 -13.52
C ASP A 220 -9.26 -7.37 -12.56
N LYS A 221 -10.31 -6.69 -13.01
CA LYS A 221 -11.59 -6.49 -12.29
C LYS A 221 -11.50 -5.70 -10.98
N ILE A 222 -10.42 -4.95 -10.76
CA ILE A 222 -10.30 -4.09 -9.58
C ILE A 222 -10.93 -2.72 -9.82
N GLY A 223 -11.74 -2.27 -8.87
CA GLY A 223 -12.27 -0.90 -8.85
C GLY A 223 -11.15 0.11 -8.62
N VAL A 224 -11.09 1.13 -9.48
CA VAL A 224 -10.09 2.20 -9.42
C VAL A 224 -10.78 3.56 -9.47
N PHE A 225 -10.22 4.54 -8.80
CA PHE A 225 -10.64 5.94 -8.91
C PHE A 225 -9.89 6.64 -10.03
N GLN A 226 -10.44 7.75 -10.51
CA GLN A 226 -9.74 8.63 -11.41
C GLN A 226 -8.34 8.97 -10.87
N ARG A 227 -7.32 8.89 -11.73
CA ARG A 227 -5.91 9.11 -11.41
C ARG A 227 -5.28 8.06 -10.47
N THR A 228 -5.95 6.95 -10.19
CA THR A 228 -5.29 5.77 -9.60
C THR A 228 -4.26 5.24 -10.59
N LYS A 229 -3.05 4.96 -10.09
CA LYS A 229 -2.00 4.34 -10.91
C LYS A 229 -2.38 2.87 -11.16
N VAL A 230 -2.44 2.46 -12.42
CA VAL A 230 -2.85 1.10 -12.78
C VAL A 230 -1.76 0.29 -13.48
N ALA A 231 -0.75 0.94 -14.05
CA ALA A 231 0.40 0.25 -14.64
C ALA A 231 1.71 1.05 -14.52
N ALA A 232 2.82 0.32 -14.57
CA ALA A 232 4.17 0.86 -14.61
C ALA A 232 5.07 0.01 -15.53
N THR A 233 5.69 0.63 -16.53
CA THR A 233 6.55 -0.03 -17.53
C THR A 233 8.01 0.38 -17.34
N ARG A 234 8.94 -0.58 -17.33
CA ARG A 234 10.38 -0.32 -17.48
C ARG A 234 10.73 -0.39 -18.96
N LYS A 235 11.24 0.71 -19.50
CA LYS A 235 11.84 0.73 -20.83
C LYS A 235 12.97 -0.31 -20.96
N SER A 236 12.95 -1.08 -22.05
CA SER A 236 14.00 -2.02 -22.46
C SER A 236 14.71 -1.49 -23.69
#